data_AF-A0A479ZT45-F1
#
_entry.id   AF-A0A479ZT45-F1
#
_cell.length_a   1.000
_cell.length_b   1.000
_cell.length_c   1.000
_cell.angle_alpha   90.00
_cell.angle_beta   90.00
_cell.angle_gamma   90.00
#
_symmetry.space_group_name_H-M   'P 1'
#
loop_
_entity.id
_entity.type
_entity.pdbx_description
1 polymer ?
#
loop_
_entity_poly.entity_id
_entity_poly.type
_entity_poly.pdbx_seq_one_letter_code
_entity_poly.pdbx_strand_id
1 'polypeptide(L)' 'MWCLLTTSSYSEAVLKAVNLGEDTDTTAAVTGGLAGIYYGFNNIPSEWVEQIARKDDIIALAGRLEQTLE' A
#
# COMPACT_ATOMS: atom_id res chain seq x y z
N MET A 1 5.76 -10.88 -2.95
CA MET A 1 4.61 -11.65 -3.49
C MET A 1 4.02 -12.62 -2.47
N TRP A 2 4.85 -13.45 -1.83
CA TRP A 2 4.40 -14.44 -0.84
C TRP A 2 3.53 -13.84 0.28
N CYS A 3 3.88 -12.65 0.81
CA CYS A 3 3.07 -11.98 1.84
C CYS A 3 1.62 -11.77 1.36
N LEU A 4 1.43 -11.10 0.21
CA LEU A 4 0.09 -10.86 -0.35
C LEU A 4 -0.71 -12.17 -0.56
N LEU A 5 -0.07 -13.20 -1.11
CA LEU A 5 -0.73 -14.47 -1.42
C LEU A 5 -1.05 -15.34 -0.18
N THR A 6 -0.53 -14.97 0.99
CA THR A 6 -0.70 -15.73 2.24
C THR A 6 -1.36 -14.91 3.34
N THR A 7 -2.04 -13.82 2.97
CA THR A 7 -2.74 -12.92 3.89
C THR A 7 -4.13 -12.59 3.38
N SER A 8 -4.97 -12.08 4.28
CA SER A 8 -6.39 -11.84 4.03
C SER A 8 -6.81 -10.36 4.14
N SER A 9 -5.87 -9.47 4.48
CA SER A 9 -6.10 -8.02 4.55
C SER A 9 -4.84 -7.24 4.16
N TYR A 10 -5.03 -5.96 3.81
CA TYR A 10 -3.92 -5.04 3.51
C TYR A 10 -2.93 -4.98 4.69
N SER A 11 -3.43 -4.77 5.90
CA SER A 11 -2.60 -4.63 7.09
C SER A 11 -1.80 -5.89 7.37
N GLU A 12 -2.42 -7.07 7.24
CA GLU A 12 -1.74 -8.34 7.41
C GLU A 12 -0.63 -8.53 6.36
N ALA A 13 -0.89 -8.20 5.09
CA ALA A 13 0.08 -8.30 3.99
C ALA A 13 1.31 -7.42 4.23
N VAL A 14 1.09 -6.15 4.57
CA VAL A 14 2.17 -5.16 4.77
C VAL A 14 2.94 -5.44 6.05
N LEU A 15 2.26 -5.74 7.17
CA LEU A 15 2.94 -6.09 8.42
C LEU A 15 3.76 -7.37 8.26
N LYS A 16 3.25 -8.37 7.54
CA LYS A 16 4.02 -9.59 7.23
C LYS A 16 5.26 -9.26 6.41
N ALA A 17 5.15 -8.39 5.40
CA ALA A 17 6.28 -7.96 4.58
C ALA A 17 7.36 -7.20 5.37
N VAL A 18 6.97 -6.24 6.22
CA VAL A 18 7.92 -5.48 7.06
C VAL A 18 8.63 -6.41 8.06
N ASN A 19 7.91 -7.35 8.67
CA ASN A 19 8.47 -8.26 9.68
C ASN A 19 9.35 -9.39 9.10
N LEU A 20 9.47 -9.53 7.78
CA LEU A 20 10.41 -10.49 7.18
C LEU A 20 11.88 -10.10 7.39
N GLY A 21 12.16 -8.82 7.65
CA GLY A 21 13.53 -8.33 7.84
C GLY A 21 14.27 -8.02 6.53
N GLU A 22 15.57 -7.78 6.66
CA GLU A 22 16.48 -7.37 5.58
C GLU A 22 16.02 -6.09 4.86
N ASP A 23 15.61 -6.21 3.60
CA ASP A 23 15.15 -5.11 2.74
C ASP A 23 13.65 -4.85 2.94
N THR A 24 13.32 -4.44 4.17
CA THR A 24 11.94 -4.35 4.64
C THR A 24 11.15 -3.25 3.95
N ASP A 25 11.76 -2.10 3.65
CA ASP A 25 11.12 -0.96 3.01
C ASP A 25 10.77 -1.27 1.55
N THR A 26 11.70 -1.84 0.78
CA THR A 26 11.43 -2.25 -0.61
C THR A 26 10.39 -3.37 -0.66
N THR A 27 10.52 -4.39 0.19
CA THR A 27 9.59 -5.52 0.23
C THR A 27 8.18 -5.10 0.63
N ALA A 28 8.06 -4.21 1.61
CA ALA A 28 6.79 -3.65 2.06
C ALA A 28 6.21 -2.69 1.01
N ALA A 29 7.01 -1.88 0.32
CA ALA A 29 6.53 -0.98 -0.73
C ALA A 29 5.90 -1.76 -1.90
N VAL A 30 6.59 -2.80 -2.39
CA VAL A 30 6.07 -3.66 -3.48
C VAL A 30 4.83 -4.43 -3.01
N THR A 31 4.86 -4.99 -1.80
CA THR A 31 3.69 -5.72 -1.25
C THR A 31 2.51 -4.78 -1.05
N GLY A 32 2.74 -3.59 -0.49
CA GLY A 32 1.72 -2.58 -0.22
C GLY A 32 1.08 -2.00 -1.47
N GLY A 33 1.87 -1.77 -2.54
CA GLY A 33 1.31 -1.33 -3.82
C GLY A 33 0.32 -2.34 -4.41
N LEU A 34 0.72 -3.62 -4.44
CA LEU A 34 -0.14 -4.70 -4.95
C LEU A 34 -1.34 -4.98 -4.04
N ALA A 35 -1.13 -4.99 -2.73
CA ALA A 35 -2.18 -5.13 -1.73
C ALA A 35 -3.19 -3.97 -1.82
N GLY A 36 -2.74 -2.75 -2.11
CA GLY A 36 -3.59 -1.58 -2.29
C GLY A 36 -4.51 -1.72 -3.52
N ILE A 37 -4.00 -2.31 -4.61
CA ILE A 37 -4.81 -2.62 -5.79
C ILE A 37 -5.82 -3.74 -5.47
N TYR A 38 -5.38 -4.81 -4.79
CA TYR A 38 -6.19 -6.00 -4.55
C TYR A 38 -7.27 -5.80 -3.48
N TYR A 39 -6.93 -5.23 -2.32
CA TYR A 39 -7.87 -5.00 -1.23
C TYR A 39 -8.58 -3.64 -1.35
N GLY A 40 -8.08 -2.71 -2.17
CA GLY A 40 -8.65 -1.38 -2.36
C GLY A 40 -8.23 -0.37 -1.27
N PHE A 41 -8.20 0.91 -1.65
CA PHE A 41 -7.72 2.01 -0.81
C PHE A 41 -8.47 2.14 0.52
N ASN A 42 -9.80 1.96 0.52
CA ASN A 42 -10.63 2.08 1.73
C ASN A 42 -10.35 0.99 2.79
N ASN A 43 -9.60 -0.06 2.44
CA ASN A 43 -9.21 -1.12 3.36
C ASN A 43 -7.80 -0.91 3.96
N ILE A 44 -7.13 0.20 3.63
CA ILE A 44 -5.88 0.61 4.27
C ILE A 44 -6.22 1.28 5.61
N PRO A 45 -5.54 0.94 6.72
CA PRO A 45 -5.74 1.64 7.99
C PRO A 45 -5.57 3.14 7.84
N SER A 46 -6.62 3.90 8.16
CA SER A 46 -6.64 5.35 7.98
C SER A 46 -5.49 6.03 8.73
N GLU A 47 -5.19 5.55 9.94
CA GLU A 47 -4.09 6.03 10.77
C GLU A 47 -2.72 5.84 10.11
N TRP A 48 -2.54 4.88 9.20
CA TRP A 48 -1.28 4.74 8.45
C TRP A 48 -1.20 5.78 7.33
N VAL A 49 -2.31 5.97 6.60
CA VAL A 49 -2.40 6.97 5.52
C VAL A 49 -2.17 8.39 6.07
N GLU A 50 -2.74 8.69 7.23
CA GLU A 50 -2.60 9.99 7.89
C GLU A 50 -1.16 10.34 8.30
N GLN A 51 -0.28 9.36 8.48
CA GLN A 51 1.13 9.58 8.81
C GLN A 51 2.02 9.77 7.58
N ILE A 52 1.51 9.55 6.36
CA ILE A 52 2.31 9.65 5.15
C ILE A 52 2.68 11.10 4.86
N ALA A 53 3.99 11.34 4.75
CA ALA A 53 4.50 12.63 4.32
C ALA A 53 3.97 12.97 2.92
N ARG A 54 3.40 14.17 2.78
CA ARG A 54 2.81 14.68 1.52
C ARG A 54 1.68 13.78 0.97
N LYS A 55 0.90 13.11 1.83
CA LYS A 55 -0.24 12.26 1.41
C LYS A 55 -1.16 12.97 0.42
N ASP A 56 -1.44 14.25 0.62
CA ASP A 56 -2.36 15.03 -0.21
C ASP A 56 -1.81 15.23 -1.62
N ASP A 57 -0.49 15.43 -1.76
CA ASP A 57 0.17 15.54 -3.06
C ASP A 57 0.13 14.21 -3.83
N ILE A 58 0.30 13.09 -3.12
CA ILE A 58 0.25 11.73 -3.69
C ILE A 58 -1.16 11.42 -4.19
N ILE A 59 -2.19 11.70 -3.37
CA ILE A 59 -3.60 11.53 -3.74
C ILE A 59 -3.93 12.41 -4.95
N ALA A 60 -3.52 13.68 -4.94
CA ALA A 60 -3.74 14.57 -6.07
C ALA A 60 -3.02 14.10 -7.35
N LEU A 61 -1.82 13.52 -7.23
CA LEU A 61 -1.11 12.93 -8.36
C LEU A 61 -1.84 11.71 -8.93
N ALA A 62 -2.33 10.82 -8.05
CA ALA A 62 -3.10 9.64 -8.46
C ALA A 62 -4.40 10.05 -9.18
N GLY A 63 -5.12 11.06 -8.66
CA GLY A 63 -6.33 11.58 -9.32
C GLY A 63 -6.06 12.19 -10.71
N ARG A 64 -4.93 12.87 -10.91
CA ARG A 64 -4.53 13.34 -12.25
C ARG A 64 -4.21 12.21 -13.22
N LEU A 65 -3.61 11.12 -12.72
CA LEU A 65 -3.34 9.93 -13.52
C LEU A 65 -4.66 9.28 -13.96
N GLU A 66 -5.61 9.10 -13.04
CA GLU A 66 -6.95 8.57 -13.34
C GLU A 66 -7.65 9.37 -14.44
N GLN A 67 -7.67 10.71 -14.32
CA GLN A 67 -8.23 11.61 -15.34
C GLN A 67 -7.55 11.52 -16.72
N THR A 68 -6.32 11.02 -16.79
CA THR A 68 -5.61 10.84 -18.08
C THR A 68 -5.95 9.50 -18.73
N LEU A 69 -6.45 8.54 -17.94
CA LEU A 69 -6.80 7.19 -18.40
C LEU A 69 -8.27 7.10 -18.86
N GLU A 70 -9.10 8.06 -18.47
CA GLU A 70 -10.46 8.30 -19.00
C GLU A 70 -10.44 9.07 -20.32
#